data_AF-A0A2E6BK77-F1
#
_entry.id   AF-A0A2E6BK77-F1
#
_cell.length_a   1.000
_cell.length_b   1.000
_cell.length_c   1.000
_cell.angle_alpha   90.00
_cell.angle_beta   90.00
_cell.angle_gamma   90.00
#
_symmetry.space_group_name_H-M   'P 1'
#
loop_
_entity.id
_entity.type
_entity.pdbx_description
1 polymer ?
#
loop_
_entity_poly.entity_id
_entity_poly.type
_entity_poly.pdbx_seq_one_letter_code
_entity_poly.pdbx_strand_id
1 'polypeptide(L)'
;MSDSLNKLRSQQFQDRDTAHKLACDKLVCDELPHQQREAMIASLLNQTPDLWRAGSKPANRPASSHHQSVSRPGTGDLFADSDMIQEGPGTHRLTSQVQAGNQARPNAQTLSSAQTRLEGKAQSTGFDALDRLLPQGGWPERGLVEMICPHQGIGELQLLMPLLRERSQRKQSILWIAPPYPLHAPALKQAGINLSNSFVIPPQTQCNQALWSIEKALQSSECGLVLAWQNWLSARVIRRLQLAASEGNTLGILFHQRATLHSPATLQLQLGSAVSDLHASPESRAQRNLNVSLLKARGSYHKGQASLRLPC
;
A
#
# COMPACT_ATOMS: atom_id res chain seq x y z
N MET A 1 -4.87 -11.01 -38.98
CA MET A 1 -6.22 -11.08 -38.38
C MET A 1 -6.21 -10.87 -36.85
N SER A 2 -5.26 -11.44 -36.08
CA SER A 2 -5.12 -11.18 -34.63
C SER A 2 -4.87 -9.72 -34.24
N ASP A 3 -4.06 -8.98 -34.99
CA ASP A 3 -3.75 -7.58 -34.66
C ASP A 3 -4.95 -6.63 -34.76
N SER A 4 -5.84 -6.86 -35.73
CA SER A 4 -7.04 -6.05 -35.90
C SER A 4 -8.05 -6.30 -34.77
N LEU A 5 -8.19 -7.54 -34.30
CA LEU A 5 -9.05 -7.90 -33.17
C LEU A 5 -8.51 -7.37 -31.84
N ASN A 6 -7.19 -7.39 -31.64
CA ASN A 6 -6.56 -6.78 -30.47
C ASN A 6 -6.68 -5.25 -30.47
N LYS A 7 -6.58 -4.60 -31.63
CA LYS A 7 -6.83 -3.16 -31.76
C LYS A 7 -8.28 -2.79 -31.46
N LEU A 8 -9.27 -3.53 -31.98
CA LEU A 8 -10.68 -3.29 -31.67
C LEU A 8 -11.02 -3.51 -30.19
N ARG A 9 -10.50 -4.60 -29.57
CA ARG A 9 -10.67 -4.84 -28.12
C ARG A 9 -10.00 -3.76 -27.29
N SER A 10 -8.80 -3.34 -27.68
CA SER A 10 -8.11 -2.24 -27.02
C SER A 10 -8.95 -0.97 -27.09
N GLN A 11 -9.45 -0.58 -28.26
CA GLN A 11 -10.27 0.61 -28.47
C GLN A 11 -11.57 0.59 -27.65
N GLN A 12 -12.34 -0.50 -27.70
CA GLN A 12 -13.58 -0.65 -26.92
C GLN A 12 -13.33 -0.59 -25.40
N PHE A 13 -12.18 -1.08 -24.95
CA PHE A 13 -11.75 -0.96 -23.56
C PHE A 13 -11.42 0.49 -23.22
N GLN A 14 -10.73 1.23 -24.11
CA GLN A 14 -10.43 2.65 -23.90
C GLN A 14 -11.69 3.51 -23.80
N ASP A 15 -12.70 3.22 -24.62
CA ASP A 15 -13.95 3.99 -24.65
C ASP A 15 -14.76 3.76 -23.36
N ARG A 16 -14.80 2.49 -22.87
CA ARG A 16 -15.42 2.13 -21.60
C ARG A 16 -14.72 2.78 -20.39
N ASP A 17 -13.39 2.78 -20.36
CA ASP A 17 -12.62 3.43 -19.30
C ASP A 17 -12.85 4.94 -19.28
N THR A 18 -12.94 5.56 -20.45
CA THR A 18 -13.17 7.02 -20.58
C THR A 18 -14.57 7.40 -20.08
N ALA A 19 -15.59 6.63 -20.47
CA ALA A 19 -16.96 6.82 -19.99
C ALA A 19 -17.07 6.60 -18.47
N HIS A 20 -16.43 5.55 -17.96
CA HIS A 20 -16.37 5.27 -16.52
C HIS A 20 -15.66 6.39 -15.75
N LYS A 21 -14.53 6.88 -16.26
CA LYS A 21 -13.81 8.02 -15.67
C LYS A 21 -14.69 9.26 -15.60
N LEU A 22 -15.43 9.60 -16.65
CA LEU A 22 -16.34 10.75 -16.66
C LEU A 22 -17.49 10.59 -15.64
N ALA A 23 -18.05 9.39 -15.52
CA ALA A 23 -19.07 9.09 -14.51
C ALA A 23 -18.51 9.20 -13.08
N CYS A 24 -17.31 8.68 -12.83
CA CYS A 24 -16.63 8.84 -11.55
C CYS A 24 -16.29 10.30 -11.24
N ASP A 25 -15.82 11.08 -12.23
CA ASP A 25 -15.52 12.51 -12.05
C ASP A 25 -16.78 13.28 -11.60
N LYS A 26 -17.99 12.90 -12.06
CA LYS A 26 -19.25 13.45 -11.56
C LYS A 26 -19.56 12.99 -10.13
N LEU A 27 -19.53 11.69 -9.87
CA LEU A 27 -19.83 11.11 -8.55
C LEU A 27 -18.90 11.62 -7.45
N VAL A 28 -17.63 11.86 -7.77
CA VAL A 28 -16.63 12.41 -6.85
C VAL A 28 -16.93 13.86 -6.49
N CYS A 29 -17.57 14.62 -7.38
CA CYS A 29 -18.04 15.97 -7.09
C CYS A 29 -19.29 15.98 -6.20
N ASP A 30 -20.13 14.95 -6.30
CA ASP A 30 -21.33 14.79 -5.47
C ASP A 30 -20.96 14.18 -4.11
N GLU A 31 -20.53 15.02 -3.16
CA GLU A 31 -20.16 14.57 -1.81
C GLU A 31 -21.36 14.07 -1.01
N LEU A 32 -21.33 12.78 -0.63
CA LEU A 32 -22.26 12.24 0.37
C LEU A 32 -22.02 12.88 1.75
N PRO A 33 -23.06 13.08 2.58
CA PRO A 33 -22.90 13.55 3.96
C PRO A 33 -21.94 12.66 4.76
N HIS A 34 -21.10 13.28 5.62
CA HIS A 34 -20.05 12.61 6.39
C HIS A 34 -20.54 11.35 7.13
N GLN A 35 -21.65 11.47 7.85
CA GLN A 35 -22.23 10.40 8.66
C GLN A 35 -22.66 9.18 7.83
N GLN A 36 -23.20 9.39 6.63
CA GLN A 36 -23.59 8.29 5.73
C GLN A 36 -22.36 7.57 5.16
N ARG A 37 -21.28 8.31 4.88
CA ARG A 37 -20.00 7.74 4.42
C ARG A 37 -19.37 6.84 5.48
N GLU A 38 -19.33 7.29 6.73
CA GLU A 38 -18.76 6.52 7.84
C GLU A 38 -19.52 5.22 8.11
N ALA A 39 -20.85 5.29 8.22
CA ALA A 39 -21.67 4.10 8.44
C ALA A 39 -21.51 3.07 7.32
N MET A 40 -21.37 3.53 6.08
CA MET A 40 -21.20 2.67 4.92
C MET A 40 -19.83 1.98 4.91
N ILE A 41 -18.74 2.70 5.19
CA ILE A 41 -17.42 2.08 5.24
C ILE A 41 -17.29 1.13 6.43
N ALA A 42 -17.87 1.46 7.58
CA ALA A 42 -17.94 0.52 8.71
C ALA A 42 -18.65 -0.79 8.30
N SER A 43 -19.74 -0.69 7.53
CA SER A 43 -20.43 -1.87 6.98
C SER A 43 -19.57 -2.67 6.00
N LEU A 44 -18.84 -2.01 5.09
CA LEU A 44 -17.93 -2.68 4.15
C LEU A 44 -16.77 -3.37 4.88
N LEU A 45 -16.19 -2.73 5.89
CA LEU A 45 -15.12 -3.31 6.70
C LEU A 45 -15.62 -4.52 7.51
N ASN A 46 -16.85 -4.48 8.02
CA ASN A 46 -17.45 -5.62 8.72
C ASN A 46 -17.73 -6.84 7.82
N GLN A 47 -17.80 -6.67 6.49
CA GLN A 47 -17.95 -7.77 5.52
C GLN A 47 -16.61 -8.44 5.18
N THR A 48 -15.49 -7.84 5.59
CA THR A 48 -14.12 -8.33 5.35
C THR A 48 -13.89 -9.80 5.79
N PRO A 49 -14.38 -10.28 6.96
CA PRO A 49 -14.20 -11.67 7.36
C PRO A 49 -14.78 -12.67 6.36
N ASP A 50 -15.91 -12.32 5.72
CA ASP A 50 -16.56 -13.19 4.73
C ASP A 50 -15.83 -13.12 3.37
N LEU A 51 -15.28 -11.97 3.00
CA LEU A 51 -14.43 -11.82 1.81
C LEU A 51 -13.14 -12.66 1.90
N TRP A 52 -12.56 -12.79 3.09
CA TRP A 52 -11.43 -13.71 3.32
C TRP A 52 -11.85 -15.19 3.40
N ARG A 53 -13.13 -15.48 3.69
CA ARG A 53 -13.67 -16.85 3.80
C ARG A 53 -14.28 -17.38 2.50
N ALA A 54 -14.59 -16.53 1.53
CA ALA A 54 -15.28 -16.90 0.29
C ALA A 54 -14.52 -17.91 -0.62
N GLY A 55 -13.31 -18.34 -0.25
CA GLY A 55 -12.57 -19.43 -0.90
C GLY A 55 -12.71 -20.81 -0.24
N SER A 56 -13.30 -20.92 0.96
CA SER A 56 -13.52 -22.21 1.62
C SER A 56 -14.99 -22.61 1.47
N LYS A 57 -15.30 -23.45 0.48
CA LYS A 57 -16.56 -24.20 0.47
C LYS A 57 -16.58 -25.06 1.75
N PRO A 58 -17.51 -24.87 2.69
CA PRO A 58 -17.56 -25.73 3.86
C PRO A 58 -17.94 -27.15 3.40
N ALA A 59 -17.06 -28.11 3.69
CA ALA A 59 -17.38 -29.51 3.57
C ALA A 59 -18.60 -29.81 4.45
N ASN A 60 -19.60 -30.42 3.82
CA ASN A 60 -20.84 -30.89 4.42
C ASN A 60 -20.55 -31.62 5.74
N ARG A 61 -21.07 -31.12 6.87
CA ARG A 61 -21.10 -31.84 8.14
C ARG A 61 -22.57 -32.04 8.52
N PRO A 62 -23.03 -33.28 8.70
CA PRO A 62 -24.42 -33.54 9.05
C PRO A 62 -24.73 -32.98 10.43
N ALA A 63 -25.93 -32.44 10.56
CA ALA A 63 -26.50 -31.97 11.81
C ALA A 63 -26.64 -33.15 12.78
N SER A 64 -25.92 -33.09 13.91
CA SER A 64 -26.25 -33.85 15.11
C SER A 64 -26.76 -32.86 16.16
N SER A 65 -28.07 -32.70 16.23
CA SER A 65 -28.76 -32.03 17.32
C SER A 65 -28.88 -33.00 18.49
N HIS A 66 -28.06 -32.81 19.52
CA HIS A 66 -28.39 -33.27 20.87
C HIS A 66 -28.50 -32.04 21.78
N HIS A 67 -29.74 -31.86 22.25
CA HIS A 67 -30.10 -31.06 23.41
C HIS A 67 -29.16 -31.33 24.59
N GLN A 68 -28.71 -30.28 25.27
CA GLN A 68 -29.13 -30.06 26.65
C GLN A 68 -28.62 -28.71 27.19
N SER A 69 -29.58 -28.01 27.79
CA SER A 69 -29.47 -26.89 28.71
C SER A 69 -28.69 -27.24 29.97
N VAL A 70 -27.80 -26.36 30.48
CA VAL A 70 -27.64 -26.08 31.92
C VAL A 70 -27.03 -24.68 32.13
N SER A 71 -27.80 -23.84 32.83
CA SER A 71 -27.51 -22.85 33.88
C SER A 71 -26.10 -22.26 34.10
N ARG A 72 -26.04 -20.91 34.16
CA ARG A 72 -25.20 -20.08 35.05
C ARG A 72 -25.76 -20.13 36.50
N PRO A 73 -25.12 -19.58 37.58
CA PRO A 73 -23.98 -18.65 37.65
C PRO A 73 -22.92 -19.01 38.73
N GLY A 74 -21.84 -18.24 38.83
CA GLY A 74 -20.87 -18.35 39.92
C GLY A 74 -19.91 -17.16 39.98
N THR A 75 -20.20 -16.27 40.92
CA THR A 75 -19.41 -15.18 41.51
C THR A 75 -18.02 -15.60 41.98
N GLY A 76 -17.05 -14.67 41.97
CA GLY A 76 -15.75 -14.86 42.61
C GLY A 76 -14.84 -13.64 42.45
N ASP A 77 -14.96 -12.70 43.39
CA ASP A 77 -13.96 -11.67 43.70
C ASP A 77 -12.59 -12.30 44.05
N LEU A 78 -11.50 -11.66 43.64
CA LEU A 78 -10.19 -11.79 44.27
C LEU A 78 -9.42 -10.44 44.20
N PHE A 79 -9.41 -9.77 45.36
CA PHE A 79 -8.39 -8.91 46.00
C PHE A 79 -7.06 -8.67 45.25
N ALA A 80 -6.56 -7.43 45.13
CA ALA A 80 -5.69 -6.68 46.09
C ALA A 80 -4.31 -7.37 46.29
N ASP A 81 -3.15 -6.73 46.44
CA ASP A 81 -2.75 -5.40 46.90
C ASP A 81 -1.21 -5.29 46.70
N SER A 82 -0.65 -4.14 47.06
CA SER A 82 0.72 -3.89 47.54
C SER A 82 1.76 -3.26 46.60
N ASP A 83 1.91 -1.96 46.86
CA ASP A 83 3.08 -1.09 46.76
C ASP A 83 4.35 -1.62 47.46
N MET A 84 5.48 -1.00 47.09
CA MET A 84 6.42 -0.28 47.98
C MET A 84 7.91 -0.70 47.89
N ILE A 85 8.76 0.31 48.14
CA ILE A 85 10.24 0.37 48.34
C ILE A 85 11.03 0.84 47.09
N GLN A 86 11.96 1.81 47.13
CA GLN A 86 12.29 3.00 47.94
C GLN A 86 13.60 3.59 47.35
N GLU A 87 13.75 4.93 47.42
CA GLU A 87 15.00 5.72 47.59
C GLU A 87 16.07 5.66 46.47
N GLY A 88 16.82 6.68 46.07
CA GLY A 88 17.24 7.97 46.64
C GLY A 88 18.59 8.36 46.00
N PRO A 89 19.07 9.61 46.10
CA PRO A 89 19.83 10.29 45.03
C PRO A 89 21.35 10.43 45.26
N GLY A 90 22.10 10.82 44.21
CA GLY A 90 23.52 11.17 44.32
C GLY A 90 23.95 12.21 43.27
N THR A 91 24.01 13.47 43.69
CA THR A 91 24.61 14.61 42.98
C THR A 91 26.08 14.75 43.38
N HIS A 92 26.98 14.89 42.41
CA HIS A 92 28.28 15.55 42.62
C HIS A 92 28.62 16.45 41.43
N ARG A 93 29.23 17.59 41.78
CA ARG A 93 29.45 18.82 41.01
C ARG A 93 30.96 19.07 40.88
N LEU A 94 31.33 19.92 39.91
CA LEU A 94 32.61 20.66 39.75
C LEU A 94 33.76 19.81 39.17
N THR A 95 34.68 20.26 38.29
CA THR A 95 35.14 21.56 37.72
C THR A 95 36.17 21.18 36.62
N SER A 96 36.38 21.87 35.49
CA SER A 96 37.27 23.04 35.35
C SER A 96 37.66 23.27 33.86
N GLN A 97 37.81 24.55 33.50
CA GLN A 97 38.83 25.23 32.63
C GLN A 97 39.15 24.70 31.20
N VAL A 98 38.93 25.45 30.11
CA VAL A 98 39.58 26.67 29.55
C VAL A 98 40.85 26.39 28.70
N GLN A 99 40.75 26.61 27.37
CA GLN A 99 41.70 27.26 26.42
C GLN A 99 41.30 26.89 24.97
N ALA A 100 40.80 27.81 24.14
CA ALA A 100 41.48 28.83 23.34
C ALA A 100 42.35 28.29 22.18
N GLY A 101 41.98 28.57 20.92
CA GLY A 101 42.91 28.49 19.78
C GLY A 101 42.30 28.34 18.38
N ASN A 102 42.28 29.46 17.63
CA ASN A 102 42.34 29.62 16.16
C ASN A 102 41.23 29.06 15.25
N GLN A 103 40.42 29.93 14.62
CA GLN A 103 40.73 30.69 13.39
C GLN A 103 41.06 29.82 12.16
N ALA A 104 40.06 29.61 11.31
CA ALA A 104 40.20 29.60 9.85
C ALA A 104 38.84 29.90 9.21
N ARG A 105 38.71 31.10 8.63
CA ARG A 105 37.67 31.41 7.62
C ARG A 105 38.13 30.82 6.28
N PRO A 106 37.21 30.32 5.46
CA PRO A 106 37.06 30.96 4.16
C PRO A 106 35.59 31.28 3.83
N ASN A 107 35.40 32.50 3.33
CA ASN A 107 34.22 32.92 2.58
C ASN A 107 34.29 32.31 1.17
N ALA A 108 33.24 31.62 0.72
CA ALA A 108 32.76 31.69 -0.67
C ALA A 108 31.43 30.95 -0.79
N GLN A 109 30.36 31.74 -0.81
CA GLN A 109 29.11 31.56 -1.55
C GLN A 109 28.96 30.23 -2.30
N THR A 110 28.11 29.35 -1.77
CA THR A 110 27.22 28.55 -2.62
C THR A 110 25.86 28.59 -1.95
N LEU A 111 24.88 29.14 -2.65
CA LEU A 111 23.47 29.14 -2.28
C LEU A 111 22.99 27.68 -2.19
N SER A 112 23.24 27.05 -1.04
CA SER A 112 22.64 25.77 -0.66
C SER A 112 21.21 26.06 -0.28
N SER A 113 20.34 26.09 -1.29
CA SER A 113 18.91 25.91 -1.12
C SER A 113 18.68 24.75 -0.15
N ALA A 114 17.84 24.99 0.85
CA ALA A 114 17.47 24.04 1.89
C ALA A 114 16.90 22.76 1.25
N GLN A 115 17.79 21.82 0.93
CA GLN A 115 17.46 20.47 0.54
C GLN A 115 17.14 19.73 1.84
N THR A 116 15.85 19.65 2.17
CA THR A 116 15.36 18.74 3.19
C THR A 116 15.75 17.32 2.78
N ARG A 117 16.87 16.83 3.30
CA ARG A 117 17.24 15.42 3.25
C ARG A 117 16.13 14.67 3.98
N LEU A 118 15.26 14.00 3.23
CA LEU A 118 14.26 13.09 3.80
C LEU A 118 15.04 11.85 4.27
N GLU A 119 15.62 11.94 5.46
CA GLU A 119 16.19 10.79 6.18
C GLU A 119 15.02 9.94 6.72
N GLY A 120 14.37 9.20 5.82
CA GLY A 120 13.50 8.09 6.15
C GLY A 120 14.20 6.81 5.73
N LYS A 121 14.24 5.79 6.59
CA LYS A 121 14.82 4.49 6.24
C LYS A 121 13.92 3.84 5.18
N ALA A 122 14.33 3.88 3.91
CA ALA A 122 13.57 3.21 2.87
C ALA A 122 13.47 1.71 3.14
N GLN A 123 12.33 1.14 2.78
CA GLN A 123 12.07 -0.27 2.96
C GLN A 123 12.47 -1.02 1.69
N SER A 124 13.41 -1.97 1.79
CA SER A 124 13.84 -2.77 0.64
C SER A 124 12.64 -3.38 -0.10
N THR A 125 12.71 -3.37 -1.42
CA THR A 125 11.72 -4.02 -2.27
C THR A 125 11.86 -5.54 -2.29
N GLY A 126 12.93 -6.09 -1.71
CA GLY A 126 13.31 -7.50 -1.84
C GLY A 126 13.97 -7.83 -3.18
N PHE A 127 14.30 -6.83 -3.99
CA PHE A 127 14.93 -6.98 -5.29
C PHE A 127 16.05 -5.96 -5.45
N ASP A 128 17.32 -6.38 -5.35
CA ASP A 128 18.47 -5.46 -5.38
C ASP A 128 18.51 -4.56 -6.61
N ALA A 129 18.05 -5.07 -7.76
CA ALA A 129 18.01 -4.30 -9.00
C ALA A 129 17.01 -3.14 -8.93
N LEU A 130 15.87 -3.33 -8.24
CA LEU A 130 14.90 -2.27 -8.02
C LEU A 130 15.35 -1.34 -6.88
N ASP A 131 15.92 -1.87 -5.80
CA ASP A 131 16.47 -1.05 -4.71
C ASP A 131 17.52 -0.06 -5.23
N ARG A 132 18.42 -0.48 -6.12
CA ARG A 132 19.40 0.42 -6.77
C ARG A 132 18.76 1.47 -7.69
N LEU A 133 17.60 1.17 -8.27
CA LEU A 133 16.88 2.09 -9.15
C LEU A 133 16.12 3.16 -8.36
N LEU A 134 15.65 2.83 -7.15
CA LEU A 134 14.85 3.75 -6.33
C LEU A 134 15.73 4.77 -5.60
N PRO A 135 15.34 6.06 -5.54
CA PRO A 135 16.21 7.12 -5.00
C PRO A 135 16.66 6.93 -3.55
N GLN A 136 15.86 6.22 -2.75
CA GLN A 136 16.15 5.97 -1.34
C GLN A 136 16.64 4.53 -1.08
N GLY A 137 16.87 3.72 -2.12
CA GLY A 137 17.27 2.32 -1.94
C GLY A 137 16.11 1.36 -1.64
N GLY A 138 14.86 1.77 -1.89
CA GLY A 138 13.67 0.98 -1.59
C GLY A 138 12.37 1.77 -1.68
N TRP A 139 11.28 1.17 -1.21
CA TRP A 139 9.97 1.80 -1.08
C TRP A 139 10.02 3.00 -0.11
N PRO A 140 9.35 4.11 -0.45
CA PRO A 140 9.21 5.22 0.49
C PRO A 140 8.38 4.77 1.70
N GLU A 141 8.70 5.31 2.89
CA GLU A 141 7.97 4.93 4.10
C GLU A 141 6.52 5.40 4.12
N ARG A 142 6.25 6.54 3.44
CA ARG A 142 4.96 7.24 3.35
C ARG A 142 4.79 7.94 2.00
N GLY A 143 3.58 8.40 1.72
CA GLY A 143 3.23 9.11 0.49
C GLY A 143 2.62 8.17 -0.55
N LEU A 144 2.50 8.64 -1.80
CA LEU A 144 1.91 7.85 -2.88
C LEU A 144 2.94 7.29 -3.85
N VAL A 145 2.79 6.02 -4.19
CA VAL A 145 3.44 5.35 -5.31
C VAL A 145 2.37 5.02 -6.34
N GLU A 146 2.54 5.49 -7.57
CA GLU A 146 1.73 5.05 -8.69
C GLU A 146 2.42 3.89 -9.42
N MET A 147 1.67 2.81 -9.63
CA MET A 147 2.07 1.66 -10.42
C MET A 147 1.27 1.64 -11.72
N ILE A 148 1.94 1.96 -12.82
CA ILE A 148 1.35 1.97 -14.15
C ILE A 148 1.47 0.57 -14.76
N CYS A 149 0.37 -0.18 -14.74
CA CYS A 149 0.24 -1.55 -15.19
C CYS A 149 -0.74 -1.63 -16.38
N PRO A 150 -0.27 -1.56 -17.64
CA PRO A 150 -1.15 -1.63 -18.80
C PRO A 150 -2.00 -2.90 -18.86
N HIS A 151 -1.50 -3.98 -18.24
CA HIS A 151 -2.20 -5.24 -18.07
C HIS A 151 -2.16 -5.66 -16.60
N GLN A 152 -3.23 -6.26 -16.12
CA GLN A 152 -3.32 -6.83 -14.78
C GLN A 152 -2.81 -8.27 -14.75
N GLY A 153 -2.35 -8.73 -13.59
CA GLY A 153 -1.87 -10.11 -13.42
C GLY A 153 -0.49 -10.37 -14.03
N ILE A 154 0.30 -9.31 -14.26
CA ILE A 154 1.69 -9.41 -14.75
C ILE A 154 2.70 -9.68 -13.64
N GLY A 155 2.24 -9.68 -12.38
CA GLY A 155 3.09 -9.90 -11.19
C GLY A 155 3.28 -8.64 -10.34
N GLU A 156 2.45 -7.60 -10.57
CA GLU A 156 2.45 -6.35 -9.83
C GLU A 156 2.24 -6.55 -8.32
N LEU A 157 1.41 -7.53 -7.95
CA LEU A 157 1.18 -7.87 -6.55
C LEU A 157 2.33 -8.72 -5.97
N GLN A 158 2.95 -9.59 -6.77
CA GLN A 158 4.14 -10.36 -6.36
C GLN A 158 5.33 -9.44 -6.06
N LEU A 159 5.52 -8.39 -6.86
CA LEU A 159 6.51 -7.33 -6.61
C LEU A 159 6.36 -6.70 -5.21
N LEU A 160 5.12 -6.56 -4.75
CA LEU A 160 4.80 -5.96 -3.45
C LEU A 160 4.81 -6.94 -2.28
N MET A 161 4.98 -8.24 -2.51
CA MET A 161 4.92 -9.25 -1.44
C MET A 161 5.89 -8.98 -0.28
N PRO A 162 7.16 -8.57 -0.51
CA PRO A 162 8.07 -8.24 0.58
C PRO A 162 7.58 -7.05 1.43
N LEU A 163 7.05 -6.01 0.78
CA LEU A 163 6.46 -4.82 1.44
C LEU A 163 5.23 -5.22 2.27
N LEU A 164 4.32 -5.97 1.65
CA LEU A 164 3.09 -6.44 2.25
C LEU A 164 3.34 -7.30 3.49
N ARG A 165 4.26 -8.27 3.38
CA ARG A 165 4.66 -9.13 4.49
C ARG A 165 5.09 -8.27 5.67
N GLU A 166 6.08 -7.41 5.47
CA GLU A 166 6.61 -6.54 6.52
C GLU A 166 5.54 -5.63 7.14
N ARG A 167 4.74 -4.93 6.32
CA ARG A 167 3.71 -4.02 6.81
C ARG A 167 2.59 -4.73 7.55
N SER A 168 2.26 -5.95 7.13
CA SER A 168 1.20 -6.75 7.78
C SER A 168 1.62 -7.24 9.17
N GLN A 169 2.92 -7.36 9.44
CA GLN A 169 3.40 -7.72 10.77
C GLN A 169 3.40 -6.54 11.74
N ARG A 170 3.25 -5.31 11.25
CA ARG A 170 3.02 -4.14 12.11
C ARG A 170 1.59 -4.18 12.65
N LYS A 171 1.34 -3.55 13.80
CA LYS A 171 -0.01 -3.41 14.39
C LYS A 171 -0.92 -2.43 13.63
N GLN A 172 -0.58 -2.09 12.39
CA GLN A 172 -1.32 -1.17 11.54
C GLN A 172 -2.15 -1.94 10.50
N SER A 173 -3.23 -1.35 10.04
CA SER A 173 -4.13 -1.94 9.05
C SER A 173 -3.59 -1.83 7.62
N ILE A 174 -3.86 -2.86 6.81
CA ILE A 174 -3.67 -2.84 5.35
C ILE A 174 -5.03 -2.79 4.69
N LEU A 175 -5.26 -1.79 3.85
CA LEU A 175 -6.52 -1.63 3.13
C LEU A 175 -6.35 -1.93 1.65
N TRP A 176 -7.15 -2.86 1.13
CA TRP A 176 -7.20 -3.30 -0.26
C TRP A 176 -8.48 -2.76 -0.90
N ILE A 177 -8.37 -1.88 -1.88
CA ILE A 177 -9.52 -1.14 -2.43
C ILE A 177 -9.68 -1.46 -3.90
N ALA A 178 -10.84 -2.02 -4.22
CA ALA A 178 -11.24 -2.46 -5.54
C ALA A 178 -10.23 -3.41 -6.23
N PRO A 179 -9.68 -4.44 -5.54
CA PRO A 179 -8.80 -5.37 -6.21
C PRO A 179 -9.51 -5.99 -7.43
N PRO A 180 -8.84 -6.11 -8.60
CA PRO A 180 -9.51 -6.50 -9.84
C PRO A 180 -9.93 -7.97 -9.86
N TYR A 181 -9.31 -8.78 -9.00
CA TYR A 181 -9.61 -10.19 -8.82
C TYR A 181 -9.77 -10.49 -7.32
N PRO A 182 -10.56 -11.52 -6.96
CA PRO A 182 -10.64 -11.99 -5.59
C PRO A 182 -9.25 -12.32 -5.03
N LEU A 183 -8.96 -11.83 -3.83
CA LEU A 183 -7.70 -12.14 -3.15
C LEU A 183 -7.71 -13.57 -2.63
N HIS A 184 -6.71 -14.36 -2.98
CA HIS A 184 -6.59 -15.74 -2.52
C HIS A 184 -5.99 -15.79 -1.10
N ALA A 185 -6.86 -15.75 -0.09
CA ALA A 185 -6.47 -15.70 1.33
C ALA A 185 -5.43 -16.75 1.73
N PRO A 186 -5.56 -18.05 1.35
CA PRO A 186 -4.56 -19.05 1.72
C PRO A 186 -3.17 -18.76 1.15
N ALA A 187 -3.08 -18.22 -0.08
CA ALA A 187 -1.80 -17.88 -0.69
C ALA A 187 -1.15 -16.68 -0.01
N LEU A 188 -1.94 -15.66 0.36
CA LEU A 188 -1.42 -14.51 1.10
C LEU A 188 -0.90 -14.94 2.48
N LYS A 189 -1.62 -15.82 3.18
CA LYS A 189 -1.18 -16.39 4.46
C LYS A 189 0.11 -17.20 4.30
N GLN A 190 0.20 -18.05 3.28
CA GLN A 190 1.42 -18.80 2.94
C GLN A 190 2.59 -17.88 2.60
N ALA A 191 2.32 -16.74 1.95
CA ALA A 191 3.30 -15.69 1.68
C ALA A 191 3.71 -14.89 2.95
N GLY A 192 3.15 -15.22 4.12
CA GLY A 192 3.50 -14.59 5.40
C GLY A 192 2.76 -13.28 5.69
N ILE A 193 1.67 -12.99 4.97
CA ILE A 193 0.85 -11.80 5.22
C ILE A 193 -0.09 -12.09 6.39
N ASN A 194 -0.10 -11.21 7.38
CA ASN A 194 -1.08 -11.24 8.44
C ASN A 194 -2.44 -10.78 7.89
N LEU A 195 -3.44 -11.64 7.95
CA LEU A 195 -4.78 -11.35 7.46
C LEU A 195 -5.67 -10.70 8.53
N SER A 196 -5.28 -10.73 9.82
CA SER A 196 -6.11 -10.18 10.90
C SER A 196 -6.25 -8.66 10.86
N ASN A 197 -5.31 -7.98 10.20
CA ASN A 197 -5.27 -6.54 10.00
C ASN A 197 -5.39 -6.15 8.51
N SER A 198 -5.89 -7.05 7.66
CA SER A 198 -6.09 -6.79 6.24
C SER A 198 -7.57 -6.65 5.93
N PHE A 199 -7.96 -5.55 5.28
CA PHE A 199 -9.35 -5.22 4.98
C PHE A 199 -9.59 -4.99 3.51
N VAL A 200 -10.74 -5.45 2.99
CA VAL A 200 -11.03 -5.40 1.55
C VAL A 200 -12.29 -4.59 1.30
N ILE A 201 -12.16 -3.57 0.45
CA ILE A 201 -13.27 -2.84 -0.15
C ILE A 201 -13.46 -3.39 -1.58
N PRO A 202 -14.63 -3.98 -1.90
CA PRO A 202 -14.85 -4.66 -3.19
C PRO A 202 -14.75 -3.74 -4.42
N PRO A 203 -14.48 -4.29 -5.62
CA PRO A 203 -14.41 -3.51 -6.86
C PRO A 203 -15.75 -2.89 -7.30
N GLN A 204 -16.89 -3.35 -6.77
CA GLN A 204 -18.22 -2.80 -7.06
C GLN A 204 -18.55 -1.54 -6.25
N THR A 205 -17.66 -1.10 -5.34
CA THR A 205 -17.84 0.12 -4.56
C THR A 205 -17.86 1.37 -5.45
N GLN A 206 -18.77 2.31 -5.15
CA GLN A 206 -18.92 3.54 -5.94
C GLN A 206 -17.66 4.42 -5.84
N CYS A 207 -17.39 5.22 -6.88
CA CYS A 207 -16.14 5.98 -6.98
C CYS A 207 -15.93 6.95 -5.80
N ASN A 208 -16.98 7.66 -5.37
CA ASN A 208 -16.91 8.58 -4.21
C ASN A 208 -16.60 7.85 -2.89
N GLN A 209 -17.17 6.66 -2.68
CA GLN A 209 -16.90 5.82 -1.51
C GLN A 209 -15.49 5.25 -1.54
N ALA A 210 -15.04 4.77 -2.70
CA ALA A 210 -13.67 4.29 -2.88
C ALA A 210 -12.67 5.42 -2.59
N LEU A 211 -12.87 6.62 -3.14
CA LEU A 211 -12.02 7.77 -2.88
C LEU A 211 -12.02 8.20 -1.41
N TRP A 212 -13.19 8.30 -0.79
CA TRP A 212 -13.27 8.63 0.63
C TRP A 212 -12.53 7.59 1.48
N SER A 213 -12.66 6.31 1.15
CA SER A 213 -11.96 5.23 1.85
C SER A 213 -10.44 5.32 1.68
N ILE A 214 -9.96 5.59 0.46
CA ILE A 214 -8.53 5.81 0.20
C ILE A 214 -8.05 7.00 1.04
N GLU A 215 -8.76 8.13 0.98
CA GLU A 215 -8.38 9.36 1.67
C GLU A 215 -8.33 9.19 3.18
N LYS A 216 -9.37 8.61 3.78
CA LYS A 216 -9.43 8.38 5.24
C LYS A 216 -8.40 7.38 5.72
N ALA A 217 -8.16 6.31 4.97
CA ALA A 217 -7.12 5.37 5.31
C ALA A 217 -5.73 6.04 5.24
N LEU A 218 -5.48 6.86 4.21
CA LEU A 218 -4.22 7.59 4.09
C LEU A 218 -4.03 8.68 5.17
N GLN A 219 -5.11 9.28 5.69
CA GLN A 219 -5.07 10.24 6.80
C GLN A 219 -4.87 9.59 8.17
N SER A 220 -5.09 8.28 8.29
CA SER A 220 -5.05 7.58 9.57
C SER A 220 -3.69 6.93 9.83
N SER A 221 -3.05 7.27 10.95
CA SER A 221 -1.82 6.63 11.41
C SER A 221 -2.00 5.15 11.78
N GLU A 222 -3.23 4.71 11.99
CA GLU A 222 -3.57 3.29 12.22
C GLU A 222 -3.57 2.46 10.93
N CYS A 223 -3.53 3.10 9.76
CA CYS A 223 -3.37 2.42 8.48
C CYS A 223 -1.91 2.54 8.01
N GLY A 224 -1.27 1.39 7.81
CA GLY A 224 0.14 1.32 7.43
C GLY A 224 0.36 1.23 5.93
N LEU A 225 -0.64 0.75 5.18
CA LEU A 225 -0.56 0.56 3.73
C LEU A 225 -1.96 0.57 3.10
N VAL A 226 -2.12 1.34 2.02
CA VAL A 226 -3.32 1.33 1.16
C VAL A 226 -2.94 0.86 -0.23
N LEU A 227 -3.68 -0.12 -0.77
CA LEU A 227 -3.54 -0.64 -2.14
C LEU A 227 -4.84 -0.37 -2.87
N ALA A 228 -4.83 0.48 -3.90
CA ALA A 228 -6.06 0.88 -4.60
C ALA A 228 -5.93 0.73 -6.11
N TRP A 229 -6.85 0.00 -6.73
CA TRP A 229 -6.92 -0.15 -8.19
C TRP A 229 -7.98 0.78 -8.77
N GLN A 230 -7.56 1.99 -9.16
CA GLN A 230 -8.48 3.02 -9.64
C GLN A 230 -7.92 3.75 -10.87
N ASN A 231 -8.55 3.55 -12.02
CA ASN A 231 -8.10 4.17 -13.29
C ASN A 231 -8.64 5.59 -13.53
N TRP A 232 -9.57 6.06 -12.69
CA TRP A 232 -10.28 7.33 -12.88
C TRP A 232 -9.71 8.50 -12.06
N LEU A 233 -8.69 8.26 -11.22
CA LEU A 233 -8.12 9.30 -10.36
C LEU A 233 -7.43 10.40 -11.19
N SER A 234 -7.91 11.63 -11.09
CA SER A 234 -7.29 12.80 -11.73
C SER A 234 -6.07 13.32 -10.94
N ALA A 235 -5.19 14.09 -11.58
CA ALA A 235 -4.03 14.70 -10.90
C ALA A 235 -4.43 15.55 -9.68
N ARG A 236 -5.59 16.22 -9.71
CA ARG A 236 -6.14 16.97 -8.58
C ARG A 236 -6.47 16.05 -7.41
N VAL A 237 -7.13 14.93 -7.69
CA VAL A 237 -7.48 13.91 -6.69
C VAL A 237 -6.21 13.27 -6.12
N ILE A 238 -5.25 12.91 -6.96
CA ILE A 238 -3.96 12.34 -6.51
C ILE A 238 -3.21 13.35 -5.62
N ARG A 239 -3.26 14.65 -5.91
CA ARG A 239 -2.68 15.69 -5.03
C ARG A 239 -3.33 15.71 -3.66
N ARG A 240 -4.66 15.61 -3.60
CA ARG A 240 -5.43 15.53 -2.35
C ARG A 240 -5.02 14.28 -1.56
N LEU A 241 -4.96 13.13 -2.22
CA LEU A 241 -4.53 11.87 -1.62
C LEU A 241 -3.07 11.90 -1.14
N GLN A 242 -2.18 12.59 -1.85
CA GLN A 242 -0.78 12.75 -1.44
C GLN A 242 -0.66 13.61 -0.19
N LEU A 243 -1.53 14.61 0.00
CA LEU A 243 -1.60 15.40 1.23
C LEU A 243 -2.11 14.52 2.38
N ALA A 244 -3.20 13.78 2.17
CA ALA A 244 -3.71 12.80 3.13
C ALA A 244 -2.63 11.80 3.58
N ALA A 245 -1.92 11.19 2.63
CA ALA A 245 -0.83 10.25 2.93
C ALA A 245 0.32 10.88 3.74
N SER A 246 0.54 12.18 3.57
CA SER A 246 1.55 12.92 4.33
C SER A 246 1.08 13.22 5.75
N GLU A 247 -0.22 13.48 5.93
CA GLU A 247 -0.88 13.72 7.22
C GLU A 247 -0.91 12.45 8.08
N GLY A 248 -1.35 11.32 7.53
CA GLY A 248 -1.41 10.05 8.26
C GLY A 248 -0.09 9.29 8.37
N ASN A 249 0.98 9.78 7.73
CA ASN A 249 2.26 9.08 7.62
C ASN A 249 2.11 7.66 7.00
N THR A 250 1.20 7.53 6.04
CA THR A 250 0.79 6.25 5.43
C THR A 250 1.36 6.11 4.02
N LEU A 251 1.69 4.89 3.61
CA LEU A 251 2.05 4.57 2.24
C LEU A 251 0.80 4.15 1.44
N GLY A 252 0.55 4.83 0.32
CA GLY A 252 -0.47 4.45 -0.65
C GLY A 252 0.16 3.97 -1.94
N ILE A 253 -0.30 2.83 -2.45
CA ILE A 253 0.04 2.30 -3.77
C ILE A 253 -1.21 2.38 -4.63
N LEU A 254 -1.16 3.19 -5.68
CA LEU A 254 -2.25 3.38 -6.63
C LEU A 254 -1.92 2.65 -7.93
N PHE A 255 -2.73 1.67 -8.30
CA PHE A 255 -2.60 0.98 -9.57
C PHE A 255 -3.43 1.68 -10.64
N HIS A 256 -2.75 2.02 -11.73
CA HIS A 256 -3.35 2.65 -12.91
C HIS A 256 -2.94 1.87 -14.15
N GLN A 257 -3.77 1.84 -15.17
CA GLN A 257 -3.37 1.29 -16.47
C GLN A 257 -2.58 2.28 -17.32
N ARG A 258 -2.70 3.59 -17.01
CA ARG A 258 -2.09 4.68 -17.77
C ARG A 258 -1.48 5.69 -16.82
N ALA A 259 -0.34 6.24 -17.22
CA ALA A 259 0.33 7.29 -16.46
C ALA A 259 -0.48 8.59 -16.50
N THR A 260 -0.62 9.22 -15.33
CA THR A 260 -1.14 10.59 -15.24
C THR A 260 -0.01 11.58 -15.57
N LEU A 261 -0.25 12.45 -16.54
CA LEU A 261 0.67 13.56 -16.85
C LEU A 261 0.81 14.47 -15.63
N HIS A 262 2.04 14.86 -15.30
CA HIS A 262 2.37 15.72 -14.15
C HIS A 262 1.83 15.21 -12.81
N SER A 263 1.87 13.90 -12.59
CA SER A 263 1.43 13.33 -11.32
C SER A 263 2.15 13.96 -10.11
N PRO A 264 1.42 14.28 -9.03
CA PRO A 264 1.97 14.76 -7.77
C PRO A 264 2.45 13.63 -6.84
N ALA A 265 2.35 12.36 -7.25
CA ALA A 265 2.79 11.22 -6.45
C ALA A 265 4.28 11.27 -6.10
N THR A 266 4.67 10.63 -5.00
CA THR A 266 6.06 10.55 -4.53
C THR A 266 6.92 9.71 -5.48
N LEU A 267 6.35 8.66 -6.05
CA LEU A 267 7.00 7.74 -6.98
C LEU A 267 6.02 7.34 -8.07
N GLN A 268 6.48 7.19 -9.31
CA GLN A 268 5.70 6.60 -10.40
C GLN A 268 6.56 5.57 -11.13
N LEU A 269 6.08 4.33 -11.14
CA LEU A 269 6.72 3.19 -11.79
C LEU A 269 5.84 2.67 -12.91
N GLN A 270 6.46 2.25 -14.02
CA GLN A 270 5.78 1.51 -15.08
C GLN A 270 6.18 0.05 -15.02
N LEU A 271 5.18 -0.84 -15.02
CA LEU A 271 5.37 -2.28 -15.00
C LEU A 271 5.04 -2.87 -16.38
N GLY A 272 5.86 -3.80 -16.83
CA GLY A 272 5.66 -4.54 -18.07
C GLY A 272 6.04 -6.00 -17.90
N SER A 273 5.24 -6.91 -18.44
CA SER A 273 5.63 -8.31 -18.54
C SER A 273 6.78 -8.44 -19.54
N ALA A 274 7.88 -9.09 -19.13
CA ALA A 274 8.89 -9.52 -20.07
C ALA A 274 8.45 -10.88 -20.63
N VAL A 275 8.12 -10.90 -21.92
CA VAL A 275 7.73 -12.13 -22.62
C VAL A 275 8.87 -13.12 -22.46
N SER A 276 8.62 -14.22 -21.76
CA SER A 276 9.60 -15.31 -21.65
C SER A 276 9.52 -16.12 -22.94
N ASP A 277 10.67 -16.32 -23.58
CA ASP A 277 10.76 -16.95 -24.90
C ASP A 277 9.96 -18.25 -24.95
N LEU A 278 9.18 -18.44 -26.02
CA LEU A 278 8.33 -19.61 -26.22
C LEU A 278 9.13 -20.94 -26.28
N HIS A 279 10.45 -20.85 -26.46
CA HIS A 279 11.43 -21.94 -26.47
C HIS A 279 12.13 -22.17 -25.11
N ALA A 280 11.77 -21.43 -24.06
CA ALA A 280 12.36 -21.61 -22.74
C ALA A 280 12.00 -22.99 -22.16
N SER A 281 12.96 -23.63 -21.49
CA SER A 281 12.78 -24.96 -20.89
C SER A 281 11.61 -24.97 -19.89
N PRO A 282 11.01 -26.13 -19.59
CA PRO A 282 9.91 -26.25 -18.63
C PRO A 282 10.23 -25.64 -17.25
N GLU A 283 11.50 -25.69 -16.85
CA GLU A 283 12.00 -25.11 -15.59
C GLU A 283 12.04 -23.57 -15.64
N SER A 284 12.37 -23.00 -16.81
CA SER A 284 12.36 -21.56 -17.06
C SER A 284 10.96 -20.97 -17.24
N ARG A 285 9.92 -21.80 -17.47
CA ARG A 285 8.51 -21.36 -17.54
C ARG A 285 7.90 -20.99 -16.19
N ALA A 286 8.48 -21.49 -15.09
CA ALA A 286 8.03 -21.12 -13.75
C ALA A 286 8.47 -19.69 -13.39
N GLN A 287 9.62 -19.24 -13.90
CA GLN A 287 10.10 -17.88 -13.68
C GLN A 287 9.33 -16.86 -14.52
N ARG A 288 8.69 -15.91 -13.83
CA ARG A 288 8.11 -14.73 -14.46
C ARG A 288 9.08 -13.56 -14.38
N ASN A 289 9.32 -12.93 -15.51
CA ASN A 289 10.14 -11.72 -15.58
C ASN A 289 9.26 -10.48 -15.63
N LEU A 290 9.55 -9.51 -14.76
CA LEU A 290 8.83 -8.23 -14.67
C LEU A 290 9.80 -7.08 -14.95
N ASN A 291 9.54 -6.30 -15.97
CA ASN A 291 10.26 -5.05 -16.25
C ASN A 291 9.63 -3.91 -15.45
N VAL A 292 10.47 -3.15 -14.76
CA VAL A 292 10.07 -1.99 -13.96
C VAL A 292 10.85 -0.77 -14.43
N SER A 293 10.16 0.29 -14.84
CA SER A 293 10.75 1.55 -15.27
C SER A 293 10.39 2.69 -14.33
N LEU A 294 11.37 3.47 -13.89
CA LEU A 294 11.16 4.64 -13.05
C LEU A 294 10.80 5.86 -13.91
N LEU A 295 9.53 6.28 -13.85
CA LEU A 295 9.04 7.44 -14.60
C LEU A 295 9.27 8.75 -13.83
N LYS A 296 9.02 8.73 -12.52
CA LYS A 296 9.11 9.88 -11.62
C LYS A 296 9.52 9.43 -10.24
N ALA A 297 10.35 10.23 -9.57
CA ALA A 297 10.41 10.25 -8.11
C ALA A 297 10.51 11.68 -7.59
N ARG A 298 10.13 11.89 -6.32
CA ARG A 298 10.33 13.15 -5.61
C ARG A 298 11.82 13.30 -5.26
N GLY A 299 12.38 14.49 -5.54
CA GLY A 299 13.80 14.77 -5.37
C GLY A 299 14.62 14.43 -6.62
N SER A 300 15.94 14.37 -6.47
CA SER A 300 16.84 13.99 -7.56
C SER A 300 16.70 12.49 -7.85
N TYR A 301 16.50 12.14 -9.12
CA TYR A 301 16.44 10.74 -9.55
C TYR A 301 17.00 10.61 -10.97
N HIS A 302 17.48 9.41 -11.28
CA HIS A 302 17.85 9.03 -12.64
C HIS A 302 16.74 8.17 -13.22
N LYS A 303 16.27 8.50 -14.42
CA LYS A 303 15.40 7.59 -15.17
C LYS A 303 16.17 6.30 -15.44
N GLY A 304 15.50 5.17 -15.28
CA GLY A 304 16.12 3.86 -15.48
C GLY A 304 15.08 2.76 -15.48
N GLN A 305 15.53 1.55 -15.78
CA GLN A 305 14.70 0.36 -15.81
C GLN A 305 15.46 -0.82 -15.19
N ALA A 306 14.71 -1.75 -14.61
CA ALA A 306 15.22 -2.99 -14.05
C ALA A 306 14.34 -4.16 -14.50
N SER A 307 14.97 -5.29 -14.81
CA SER A 307 14.28 -6.55 -15.06
C SER A 307 14.39 -7.43 -13.81
N LEU A 308 13.25 -7.82 -13.27
CA LEU A 308 13.13 -8.56 -12.03
C LEU A 308 12.68 -9.99 -12.33
N ARG A 309 13.24 -10.97 -11.62
CA ARG A 309 12.74 -12.34 -11.63
C ARG A 309 11.80 -12.51 -10.44
N LEU A 310 10.53 -12.71 -10.71
CA LEU A 310 9.54 -12.91 -9.66
C LEU A 310 9.55 -14.37 -9.19
N PRO A 311 9.42 -14.63 -7.88
CA PRO A 311 9.24 -15.98 -7.36
C PRO A 311 7.88 -16.55 -7.82
N CYS A 312 7.88 -17.86 -8.10
CA CYS A 312 6.72 -18.62 -8.57
C CYS A 312 5.72 -18.83 -7.43
#